data_AF-A0A3B9T0X6-F1
#
_entry.id   AF-A0A3B9T0X6-F1
#
_cell.length_a   1.000
_cell.length_b   1.000
_cell.length_c   1.000
_cell.angle_alpha   90.00
_cell.angle_beta   90.00
_cell.angle_gamma   90.00
#
_symmetry.space_group_name_H-M   'P 1'
#
loop_
_entity.id
_entity.type
_entity.pdbx_description
1 polymer ?
#
loop_
_entity_poly.entity_id
_entity_poly.type
_entity_poly.pdbx_seq_one_letter_code
_entity_poly.pdbx_strand_id
1 'polypeptide(L)'
;MIMAMEFLDKLTAQVSRTAKQVSDNAKSLADKNRIRKDIAATENELRNRFRDIGERYFIETKDNPSPEYAEMFAAITELQATLAAKQHEIEALDGTVICPECGGSIAIGSKFCPHCGSAAPVPAPIPEAAGNVQPLCPFCGQALAPDAMFCASCGNKLPEQHAPVPTVPVQPVQNICPNCGEVLPADALFCAVCGTKAPGID
;
A
#
# COMPACT_ATOMS: atom_id res chain seq x y z
N MET A 1 -53.22 42.68 -53.99
CA MET A 1 -52.30 43.42 -53.10
C MET A 1 -52.47 43.05 -51.61
N ILE A 2 -53.63 42.54 -51.18
CA ILE A 2 -53.93 42.21 -49.77
C ILE A 2 -53.17 40.95 -49.27
N MET A 3 -52.92 39.96 -50.12
CA MET A 3 -52.24 38.71 -49.73
C MET A 3 -50.72 38.86 -49.44
N ALA A 4 -50.08 39.95 -49.86
CA ALA A 4 -48.64 40.16 -49.64
C ALA A 4 -48.32 40.71 -48.24
N MET A 5 -49.24 41.45 -47.62
CA MET A 5 -49.05 41.99 -46.26
C MET A 5 -49.20 40.90 -45.19
N GLU A 6 -50.12 39.94 -45.34
CA GLU A 6 -50.27 38.83 -44.38
C GLU A 6 -49.04 37.90 -44.31
N PHE A 7 -48.32 37.73 -45.42
CA PHE A 7 -47.11 36.92 -45.47
C PHE A 7 -45.93 37.62 -44.78
N LEU A 8 -45.80 38.94 -44.95
CA LEU A 8 -44.78 39.75 -44.28
C LEU A 8 -45.03 39.87 -42.77
N ASP A 9 -46.29 39.97 -42.33
CA ASP A 9 -46.63 39.99 -40.91
C ASP A 9 -46.34 38.65 -40.23
N LYS A 10 -46.62 37.52 -40.89
CA LYS A 10 -46.25 36.18 -40.40
C LYS A 10 -44.74 35.99 -40.34
N LEU A 11 -43.99 36.45 -41.35
CA LEU A 11 -42.53 36.42 -41.33
C LEU A 11 -41.95 37.27 -40.20
N THR A 12 -42.47 38.48 -40.00
CA THR A 12 -42.00 39.40 -38.94
C THR A 12 -42.29 38.86 -37.53
N ALA A 13 -43.47 38.25 -37.35
CA ALA A 13 -43.85 37.61 -36.09
C ALA A 13 -43.05 36.33 -35.80
N GLN A 14 -42.52 35.66 -36.82
CA GLN A 14 -41.70 34.47 -36.67
C GLN A 14 -40.23 34.82 -36.40
N VAL A 15 -39.68 35.81 -37.11
CA VAL A 15 -38.34 36.36 -36.87
C VAL A 15 -38.19 36.89 -35.44
N SER A 16 -39.20 37.59 -34.90
CA SER A 16 -39.16 38.09 -33.53
C SER A 16 -39.19 36.99 -32.47
N ARG A 17 -39.97 35.91 -32.70
CA ARG A 17 -39.99 34.74 -31.83
C ARG A 17 -38.66 33.99 -31.84
N THR A 18 -38.06 33.79 -33.01
CA THR A 18 -36.74 33.13 -33.15
C THR A 18 -35.62 33.96 -32.52
N ALA A 19 -35.61 35.29 -32.69
CA ALA A 19 -34.62 36.17 -32.06
C ALA A 19 -34.68 36.13 -30.52
N LYS A 20 -35.89 36.11 -29.95
CA LYS A 20 -36.10 36.02 -28.50
C LYS A 20 -35.69 34.67 -27.93
N GLN A 21 -36.02 33.58 -28.65
CA GLN A 21 -35.71 32.22 -28.24
C GLN A 21 -34.19 31.92 -28.25
N VAL A 22 -33.42 32.52 -29.18
CA VAL A 22 -31.95 32.42 -29.19
C VAL A 22 -31.31 33.15 -28.00
N SER A 23 -31.81 34.33 -27.63
CA SER A 23 -31.35 35.08 -26.44
C SER A 23 -31.68 34.34 -25.13
N ASP A 24 -32.90 33.82 -25.01
CA ASP A 24 -33.35 33.14 -23.79
C ASP A 24 -32.67 31.78 -23.61
N ASN A 25 -32.36 31.08 -24.70
CA ASN A 25 -31.56 29.85 -24.67
C ASN A 25 -30.10 30.11 -24.26
N ALA A 26 -29.49 31.22 -24.68
CA ALA A 26 -28.12 31.57 -24.27
C ALA A 26 -28.03 31.89 -22.77
N LYS A 27 -28.99 32.64 -22.23
CA LYS A 27 -29.08 32.93 -20.78
C LYS A 27 -29.37 31.65 -19.98
N SER A 28 -30.31 30.83 -20.45
CA SER A 28 -30.64 29.52 -19.85
C SER A 28 -29.43 28.57 -19.80
N LEU A 29 -28.55 28.59 -20.81
CA LEU A 29 -27.36 27.76 -20.81
C LEU A 29 -26.30 28.23 -19.80
N ALA A 30 -26.08 29.55 -19.69
CA ALA A 30 -25.19 30.12 -18.70
C ALA A 30 -25.67 29.83 -17.27
N ASP A 31 -26.98 29.98 -17.01
CA ASP A 31 -27.59 29.63 -15.73
C ASP A 31 -27.47 28.14 -15.41
N LYS A 32 -27.75 27.26 -16.38
CA LYS A 32 -27.56 25.81 -16.19
C LYS A 32 -26.12 25.45 -15.85
N ASN A 33 -25.14 26.08 -16.51
CA ASN A 33 -23.73 25.82 -16.23
C ASN A 33 -23.30 26.35 -14.86
N ARG A 34 -23.82 27.52 -14.43
CA ARG A 34 -23.64 28.03 -13.07
C ARG A 34 -24.21 27.05 -12.05
N ILE A 35 -25.48 26.65 -12.20
CA ILE A 35 -26.16 25.72 -11.29
C ILE A 35 -25.42 24.38 -11.23
N ARG A 36 -24.92 23.84 -12.35
CA ARG A 36 -24.11 22.61 -12.36
C ARG A 36 -22.82 22.75 -11.54
N LYS A 37 -22.14 23.89 -11.62
CA LYS A 37 -20.96 24.18 -10.79
C LYS A 37 -21.35 24.28 -9.32
N ASP A 38 -22.45 24.94 -9.00
CA ASP A 38 -22.95 25.07 -7.63
C ASP A 38 -23.33 23.70 -7.04
N ILE A 39 -23.96 22.82 -7.84
CA ILE A 39 -24.26 21.44 -7.45
C ILE A 39 -22.96 20.69 -7.16
N ALA A 40 -21.98 20.71 -8.07
CA ALA A 40 -20.72 20.01 -7.88
C ALA A 40 -19.96 20.52 -6.63
N ALA A 41 -19.98 21.83 -6.38
CA ALA A 41 -19.40 22.43 -5.18
C ALA A 41 -20.13 21.97 -3.91
N THR A 42 -21.47 21.98 -3.93
CA THR A 42 -22.31 21.55 -2.81
C THR A 42 -22.16 20.06 -2.52
N GLU A 43 -22.08 19.21 -3.55
CA GLU A 43 -21.82 17.78 -3.41
C GLU A 43 -20.44 17.51 -2.81
N ASN A 44 -19.43 18.28 -3.20
CA ASN A 44 -18.10 18.17 -2.62
C ASN A 44 -18.09 18.57 -1.15
N GLU A 45 -18.75 19.68 -0.81
CA GLU A 45 -18.90 20.12 0.57
C GLU A 45 -19.67 19.08 1.41
N LEU A 46 -20.73 18.50 0.87
CA LEU A 46 -21.48 17.43 1.54
C LEU A 46 -20.59 16.21 1.85
N ARG A 47 -19.79 15.76 0.87
CA ARG A 47 -18.82 14.68 1.10
C ARG A 47 -17.79 15.03 2.16
N ASN A 48 -17.28 16.27 2.15
CA ASN A 48 -16.33 16.74 3.16
C ASN A 48 -16.97 16.70 4.56
N ARG A 49 -18.21 17.16 4.71
CA ARG A 49 -18.91 17.11 6.00
C ARG A 49 -19.10 15.70 6.53
N PHE A 50 -19.48 14.74 5.67
CA PHE A 50 -19.55 13.33 6.09
C PHE A 50 -18.19 12.78 6.50
N ARG A 51 -17.12 13.09 5.75
CA ARG A 51 -15.76 12.68 6.09
C ARG A 51 -15.31 13.24 7.44
N ASP A 52 -15.50 14.55 7.66
CA ASP A 52 -15.10 15.22 8.90
C ASP A 52 -15.83 14.65 10.11
N ILE A 53 -17.12 14.35 9.98
CA ILE A 53 -17.91 13.71 11.04
C ILE A 53 -17.37 12.30 11.31
N GLY A 54 -17.16 11.50 10.26
CA GLY A 54 -16.64 10.14 10.39
C GLY A 54 -15.25 10.10 11.03
N GLU A 55 -14.36 11.00 10.65
CA GLU A 55 -13.02 11.13 11.22
C GLU A 55 -13.06 11.50 12.70
N ARG A 56 -13.87 12.50 13.08
CA ARG A 56 -14.06 12.87 14.49
C ARG A 56 -14.62 11.72 15.32
N TYR A 57 -15.66 11.08 14.81
CA TYR A 57 -16.27 9.94 15.47
C TYR A 57 -15.26 8.79 15.65
N PHE A 58 -14.49 8.47 14.60
CA PHE A 58 -13.43 7.47 14.68
C PHE A 58 -12.40 7.83 15.75
N ILE A 59 -11.86 9.06 15.74
CA ILE A 59 -10.84 9.50 16.71
C ILE A 59 -11.36 9.43 18.14
N GLU A 60 -12.60 9.86 18.37
CA GLU A 60 -13.21 9.91 19.71
C GLU A 60 -13.58 8.52 20.24
N THR A 61 -13.83 7.54 19.36
CA THR A 61 -14.37 6.22 19.75
C THR A 61 -13.47 5.03 19.39
N LYS A 62 -12.29 5.26 18.80
CA LYS A 62 -11.39 4.19 18.33
C LYS A 62 -11.03 3.13 19.37
N ASP A 63 -10.98 3.51 20.65
CA ASP A 63 -10.59 2.59 21.73
C ASP A 63 -11.74 1.69 22.19
N ASN A 64 -12.99 2.10 21.93
CA ASN A 64 -14.19 1.33 22.27
C ASN A 64 -15.33 1.61 21.27
N PRO A 65 -15.23 1.13 20.02
CA PRO A 65 -16.25 1.34 19.02
C PRO A 65 -17.51 0.53 19.35
N SER A 66 -18.67 1.07 18.98
CA SER A 66 -19.91 0.28 18.99
C SER A 66 -19.76 -0.93 18.03
N PRO A 67 -20.33 -2.11 18.36
CA PRO A 67 -20.23 -3.31 17.52
C PRO A 67 -20.64 -3.10 16.06
N GLU A 68 -21.59 -2.20 15.81
CA GLU A 68 -22.06 -1.85 14.47
C GLU A 68 -20.96 -1.25 13.57
N TYR A 69 -19.98 -0.56 14.16
CA TYR A 69 -18.89 0.11 13.43
C TYR A 69 -17.55 -0.63 13.55
N ALA A 70 -17.48 -1.73 14.30
CA ALA A 70 -16.23 -2.43 14.61
C ALA A 70 -15.48 -2.87 13.35
N GLU A 71 -16.18 -3.45 12.36
CA GLU A 71 -15.58 -3.88 11.09
C GLU A 71 -15.04 -2.69 10.27
N MET A 72 -15.79 -1.58 10.24
CA MET A 72 -15.35 -0.37 9.54
C MET A 72 -14.10 0.24 10.19
N PHE A 73 -14.02 0.23 11.51
CA PHE A 73 -12.88 0.76 12.26
C PHE A 73 -11.64 -0.12 12.07
N ALA A 74 -11.81 -1.44 12.06
CA ALA A 74 -10.74 -2.37 11.73
C ALA A 74 -10.19 -2.12 10.32
N ALA A 75 -11.07 -1.96 9.32
CA ALA A 75 -10.67 -1.66 7.95
C ALA A 75 -9.93 -0.31 7.82
N ILE A 76 -10.40 0.75 8.51
CA ILE A 76 -9.71 2.05 8.53
C ILE A 76 -8.31 1.90 9.15
N THR A 77 -8.18 1.17 10.25
CA THR A 77 -6.90 0.96 10.94
C THR A 77 -5.91 0.18 10.07
N GLU A 78 -6.38 -0.83 9.33
CA GLU A 78 -5.56 -1.59 8.38
C GLU A 78 -5.08 -0.71 7.21
N LEU A 79 -5.96 0.12 6.66
CA LEU A 79 -5.61 1.08 5.61
C LEU A 79 -4.58 2.11 6.12
N GLN A 80 -4.72 2.60 7.35
CA GLN A 80 -3.76 3.50 7.97
C GLN A 80 -2.38 2.84 8.14
N ALA A 81 -2.34 1.58 8.59
CA ALA A 81 -1.10 0.81 8.68
C ALA A 81 -0.45 0.59 7.31
N THR A 82 -1.26 0.29 6.29
CA THR A 82 -0.80 0.14 4.91
C THR A 82 -0.24 1.45 4.35
N LEU A 83 -0.90 2.58 4.61
CA LEU A 83 -0.40 3.90 4.20
C LEU A 83 0.93 4.23 4.89
N ALA A 84 1.07 3.93 6.18
CA ALA A 84 2.34 4.12 6.90
C ALA A 84 3.47 3.25 6.31
N ALA A 85 3.19 1.98 6.00
CA ALA A 85 4.15 1.10 5.36
C ALA A 85 4.58 1.59 3.97
N LYS A 86 3.64 2.06 3.14
CA LYS A 86 3.93 2.63 1.83
C LYS A 86 4.71 3.93 1.92
N GLN A 87 4.42 4.77 2.90
CA GLN A 87 5.18 6.00 3.15
C GLN A 87 6.63 5.68 3.51
N HIS A 88 6.85 4.67 4.35
CA HIS A 88 8.20 4.20 4.68
C HIS A 88 8.93 3.58 3.47
N GLU A 89 8.21 2.89 2.58
CA GLU A 89 8.77 2.39 1.32
C GLU A 89 9.23 3.54 0.41
N ILE A 90 8.45 4.63 0.30
CA ILE A 90 8.86 5.83 -0.43
C ILE A 90 10.11 6.45 0.20
N GLU A 91 10.15 6.60 1.53
CA GLU A 91 11.31 7.17 2.24
C GLU A 91 12.59 6.33 2.05
N ALA A 92 12.45 5.00 2.00
CA ALA A 92 13.56 4.10 1.71
C ALA A 92 14.05 4.24 0.25
N LEU A 93 13.14 4.51 -0.69
CA LEU A 93 13.47 4.72 -2.12
C LEU A 93 14.05 6.10 -2.40
N ASP A 94 13.63 7.13 -1.67
CA ASP A 94 14.15 8.49 -1.83
C ASP A 94 15.65 8.55 -1.52
N GLY A 95 16.18 7.55 -0.80
CA GLY A 95 17.60 7.36 -0.64
C GLY A 95 18.26 8.63 -0.11
N THR A 96 17.59 9.33 0.82
CA THR A 96 18.09 10.56 1.41
C THR A 96 18.25 10.43 2.91
N VAL A 97 19.26 11.11 3.45
CA VAL A 97 19.56 11.25 4.88
C VAL A 97 19.48 12.72 5.25
N ILE A 98 18.97 13.01 6.44
CA ILE A 98 18.85 14.39 6.91
C ILE A 98 20.20 14.86 7.48
N CYS A 99 20.65 16.03 7.04
CA CYS A 99 21.84 16.68 7.56
C CYS A 99 21.69 17.00 9.06
N PRO A 100 22.57 16.53 9.95
CA PRO A 100 22.49 16.86 11.38
C PRO A 100 22.82 18.34 11.67
N GLU A 101 23.55 19.01 10.79
CA GLU A 101 23.99 20.41 11.00
C GLU A 101 22.94 21.43 10.55
N CYS A 102 22.21 21.16 9.47
CA CYS A 102 21.28 22.15 8.88
C CYS A 102 19.87 21.64 8.59
N GLY A 103 19.60 20.34 8.82
CA GLY A 103 18.29 19.72 8.55
C GLY A 103 17.95 19.52 7.07
N GLY A 104 18.87 19.79 6.15
CA GLY A 104 18.66 19.60 4.71
C GLY A 104 18.71 18.13 4.30
N SER A 105 17.94 17.73 3.29
CA SER A 105 17.96 16.37 2.76
C SER A 105 19.20 16.15 1.88
N ILE A 106 19.90 15.04 2.10
CA ILE A 106 21.15 14.67 1.42
C ILE A 106 20.97 13.32 0.77
N ALA A 107 21.20 13.18 -0.54
CA ALA A 107 21.19 11.87 -1.18
C ALA A 107 22.29 10.94 -0.59
N ILE A 108 21.92 9.70 -0.28
CA ILE A 108 22.79 8.63 0.17
C ILE A 108 23.92 8.44 -0.85
N GLY A 109 25.17 8.41 -0.35
CA GLY A 109 26.38 8.37 -1.18
C GLY A 109 26.99 9.74 -1.50
N SER A 110 26.31 10.85 -1.16
CA SER A 110 26.92 12.18 -1.18
C SER A 110 28.02 12.28 -0.11
N LYS A 111 29.16 12.91 -0.43
CA LYS A 111 30.26 13.12 0.54
C LYS A 111 30.01 14.33 1.46
N PHE A 112 29.24 15.30 0.99
CA PHE A 112 28.95 16.56 1.68
C PHE A 112 27.47 16.94 1.49
N CYS A 113 26.92 17.69 2.43
CA CYS A 113 25.58 18.24 2.36
C CYS A 113 25.51 19.34 1.28
N PRO A 114 24.57 19.28 0.32
CA PRO A 114 24.43 20.31 -0.71
C PRO A 114 23.87 21.64 -0.16
N HIS A 115 23.31 21.64 1.06
CA HIS A 115 22.68 22.81 1.66
C HIS A 115 23.62 23.64 2.55
N CYS A 116 24.54 23.00 3.29
CA CYS A 116 25.44 23.69 4.22
C CYS A 116 26.92 23.36 4.04
N GLY A 117 27.27 22.40 3.19
CA GLY A 117 28.66 22.00 2.95
C GLY A 117 29.29 21.13 4.04
N SER A 118 28.56 20.77 5.09
CA SER A 118 29.05 19.83 6.12
C SER A 118 29.29 18.44 5.51
N ALA A 119 30.14 17.62 6.14
CA ALA A 119 30.27 16.22 5.74
C ALA A 119 28.91 15.51 5.83
N ALA A 120 28.56 14.74 4.81
CA ALA A 120 27.31 14.00 4.82
C ALA A 120 27.38 12.88 5.87
N PRO A 121 26.30 12.64 6.64
CA PRO A 121 26.24 11.49 7.51
C PRO A 121 26.30 10.23 6.64
N VAL A 122 27.31 9.39 6.85
CA VAL A 122 27.39 8.08 6.22
C VAL A 122 26.31 7.22 6.87
N PRO A 123 25.25 6.80 6.16
CA PRO A 123 24.32 5.84 6.72
C PRO A 123 25.12 4.59 7.07
N ALA A 124 25.01 4.13 8.32
CA ALA A 124 25.61 2.87 8.73
C ALA A 124 25.12 1.79 7.74
N PRO A 125 26.01 0.92 7.22
CA PRO A 125 25.58 -0.16 6.37
C PRO A 125 24.52 -0.96 7.15
N ILE A 126 23.32 -1.01 6.57
CA ILE A 126 22.26 -1.93 6.96
C ILE A 126 22.92 -3.31 7.05
N PRO A 127 22.91 -3.98 8.22
CA PRO A 127 23.42 -5.33 8.29
C PRO A 127 22.55 -6.20 7.38
N GLU A 128 23.06 -6.54 6.21
CA GLU A 128 22.57 -7.66 5.43
C GLU A 128 22.62 -8.86 6.38
N ALA A 129 21.47 -9.47 6.61
CA ALA A 129 21.29 -10.62 7.47
C ALA A 129 22.08 -11.84 6.93
N ALA A 130 23.40 -11.83 7.12
CA ALA A 130 24.21 -13.02 7.16
C ALA A 130 23.90 -13.69 8.50
N GLY A 131 22.96 -14.64 8.47
CA GLY A 131 22.61 -15.46 9.61
C GLY A 131 23.82 -16.23 10.12
N ASN A 132 24.52 -15.67 11.10
CA ASN A 132 25.30 -16.47 12.03
C ASN A 132 24.40 -16.70 13.24
N VAL A 133 23.59 -17.76 13.15
CA VAL A 133 22.85 -18.27 14.31
C VAL A 133 23.92 -18.86 15.24
N GLN A 134 24.38 -18.04 16.18
CA GLN A 134 25.25 -18.52 17.26
C GLN A 134 24.45 -19.55 18.06
N PRO A 135 24.92 -20.81 18.18
CA PRO A 135 24.18 -21.84 18.88
C PRO A 135 24.02 -21.44 20.35
N LEU A 136 22.80 -21.49 20.87
CA LEU A 136 22.50 -21.21 22.27
C LEU A 136 22.49 -22.52 23.06
N CYS A 137 22.97 -22.50 24.30
CA CYS A 137 22.95 -23.67 25.16
C CYS A 137 21.50 -24.07 25.48
N PRO A 138 21.07 -25.32 25.19
CA PRO A 138 19.70 -25.76 25.43
C PRO A 138 19.34 -25.84 26.92
N PHE A 139 20.33 -25.81 27.82
CA PHE A 139 20.13 -25.90 29.26
C PHE A 139 20.12 -24.55 29.98
N CYS A 140 20.77 -23.51 29.43
CA CYS A 140 20.89 -22.22 30.12
C CYS A 140 20.73 -20.99 29.21
N GLY A 141 20.61 -21.17 27.90
CA GLY A 141 20.41 -20.09 26.93
C GLY A 141 21.65 -19.28 26.59
N GLN A 142 22.83 -19.60 27.12
CA GLN A 142 24.06 -18.85 26.81
C GLN A 142 24.60 -19.18 25.41
N ALA A 143 25.14 -18.18 24.71
CA ALA A 143 25.81 -18.37 23.42
C ALA A 143 27.02 -19.32 23.53
N LEU A 144 27.11 -20.27 22.60
CA LEU A 144 28.16 -21.28 22.54
C LEU A 144 29.16 -20.95 21.43
N ALA A 145 30.42 -21.28 21.69
CA ALA A 145 31.46 -21.26 20.67
C ALA A 145 31.23 -22.42 19.67
N PRO A 146 31.66 -22.27 18.40
CA PRO A 146 31.38 -23.23 17.33
C PRO A 146 31.77 -24.69 17.62
N ASP A 147 32.71 -24.92 18.54
CA ASP A 147 33.25 -26.25 18.89
C ASP A 147 33.19 -26.55 20.40
N ALA A 148 32.32 -25.87 21.15
CA ALA A 148 32.23 -26.08 22.60
C ALA A 148 31.68 -27.47 22.94
N MET A 149 32.48 -28.31 23.60
CA MET A 149 32.05 -29.63 24.12
C MET A 149 31.24 -29.49 25.43
N PHE A 150 31.44 -28.39 26.15
CA PHE A 150 30.75 -28.07 27.41
C PHE A 150 30.36 -26.60 27.39
N CYS A 151 29.21 -26.29 27.99
CA CYS A 151 28.82 -24.89 28.18
C CYS A 151 29.71 -24.23 29.24
N ALA A 152 30.41 -23.15 28.88
CA ALA A 152 31.28 -22.41 29.80
C ALA A 152 30.53 -21.75 30.97
N SER A 153 29.21 -21.55 30.84
CA SER A 153 28.40 -20.91 31.88
C SER A 153 27.64 -21.87 32.79
N CYS A 154 27.16 -23.01 32.27
CA CYS A 154 26.40 -23.97 33.10
C CYS A 154 27.10 -25.31 33.35
N GLY A 155 28.24 -25.57 32.70
CA GLY A 155 29.03 -26.78 32.88
C GLY A 155 28.46 -28.06 32.25
N ASN A 156 27.25 -28.02 31.69
CA ASN A 156 26.64 -29.18 31.04
C ASN A 156 27.35 -29.53 29.72
N LYS A 157 27.56 -30.83 29.49
CA LYS A 157 28.09 -31.37 28.25
C LYS A 157 27.08 -31.15 27.11
N LEU A 158 27.56 -30.63 25.99
CA LEU A 158 26.76 -30.37 24.82
C LEU A 158 26.70 -31.65 23.96
N PRO A 159 25.53 -32.00 23.39
CA PRO A 159 25.42 -33.17 22.53
C PRO A 159 26.31 -32.97 21.28
N GLU A 160 27.18 -33.93 21.00
CA GLU A 160 28.06 -33.98 19.81
C GLU A 160 27.21 -34.15 18.54
N GLN A 161 26.69 -33.04 18.02
CA GLN A 161 26.11 -32.97 16.67
C GLN A 161 26.68 -31.78 15.92
N HIS A 162 28.01 -31.77 15.78
CA HIS A 162 28.73 -30.97 14.79
C HIS A 162 29.87 -31.82 14.20
N ALA A 163 29.51 -32.95 13.58
CA ALA A 163 30.30 -33.39 12.44
C ALA A 163 29.99 -32.40 11.29
N PRO A 164 30.97 -31.98 10.47
CA PRO A 164 30.68 -31.21 9.27
C PRO A 164 29.65 -31.99 8.45
N VAL A 165 28.46 -31.43 8.30
CA VAL A 165 27.39 -32.03 7.51
C VAL A 165 27.94 -32.13 6.09
N PRO A 166 28.05 -33.33 5.49
CA PRO A 166 28.40 -33.46 4.09
C PRO A 166 27.39 -32.65 3.28
N THR A 167 27.88 -31.86 2.32
CA THR A 167 27.09 -31.15 1.33
C THR A 167 26.07 -32.10 0.70
N VAL A 168 24.83 -32.04 1.18
CA VAL A 168 23.69 -32.66 0.51
C VAL A 168 23.34 -31.75 -0.65
N PRO A 169 23.38 -32.21 -1.92
CA PRO A 169 22.89 -31.42 -3.03
C PRO A 169 21.41 -31.12 -2.82
N VAL A 170 21.05 -29.85 -2.97
CA VAL A 170 19.69 -29.31 -2.93
C VAL A 170 18.79 -30.16 -3.82
N GLN A 171 17.93 -30.97 -3.20
CA GLN A 171 16.85 -31.69 -3.89
C GLN A 171 15.73 -30.69 -4.20
N PRO A 172 15.09 -30.77 -5.38
CA PRO A 172 14.18 -29.75 -5.90
C PRO A 172 12.87 -29.66 -5.10
N VAL A 173 12.30 -28.46 -5.13
CA VAL A 173 11.07 -28.01 -4.47
C VAL A 173 9.92 -29.00 -4.70
N GLN A 174 9.32 -29.49 -3.62
CA GLN A 174 8.21 -30.43 -3.65
C GLN A 174 6.92 -29.67 -3.92
N ASN A 175 6.14 -30.08 -4.95
CA ASN A 175 4.87 -29.45 -5.28
C ASN A 175 3.77 -29.96 -4.32
N ILE A 176 2.99 -29.06 -3.73
CA ILE A 176 1.89 -29.42 -2.83
C ILE A 176 0.57 -29.39 -3.60
N CYS A 177 -0.29 -30.39 -3.42
CA CYS A 177 -1.59 -30.46 -4.07
C CYS A 177 -2.49 -29.29 -3.59
N PRO A 178 -3.03 -28.46 -4.50
CA PRO A 178 -3.84 -27.29 -4.12
C PRO A 178 -5.23 -27.66 -3.57
N ASN A 179 -5.68 -28.90 -3.73
CA ASN A 179 -7.01 -29.33 -3.28
C ASN A 179 -6.97 -30.03 -1.91
N CYS A 180 -6.01 -30.94 -1.69
CA CYS A 180 -5.96 -31.73 -0.45
C CYS A 180 -4.72 -31.48 0.42
N GLY A 181 -3.76 -30.67 -0.04
CA GLY A 181 -2.54 -30.34 0.71
C GLY A 181 -1.49 -31.46 0.77
N GLU A 182 -1.70 -32.57 0.05
CA GLU A 182 -0.74 -33.68 0.02
C GLU A 182 0.48 -33.30 -0.82
N VAL A 183 1.67 -33.73 -0.38
CA VAL A 183 2.92 -33.54 -1.13
C VAL A 183 2.91 -34.43 -2.37
N LEU A 184 3.03 -33.81 -3.54
CA LEU A 184 3.11 -34.49 -4.83
C LEU A 184 4.59 -34.76 -5.17
N PRO A 185 4.94 -35.97 -5.64
CA PRO A 185 6.26 -36.22 -6.21
C PRO A 185 6.43 -35.43 -7.51
N ALA A 186 7.68 -35.13 -7.88
CA ALA A 186 8.03 -34.21 -8.97
C ALA A 186 7.38 -34.53 -10.33
N ASP A 187 7.05 -35.80 -10.60
CA ASP A 187 6.50 -36.28 -11.87
C ASP A 187 5.02 -36.73 -11.79
N ALA A 188 4.31 -36.45 -10.69
CA ALA A 188 2.91 -36.84 -10.56
C ALA A 188 1.98 -36.00 -11.45
N LEU A 189 1.31 -36.62 -12.42
CA LEU A 189 0.25 -35.98 -13.22
C LEU A 189 -1.03 -35.72 -12.42
N PHE A 190 -1.31 -36.56 -11.42
CA PHE A 190 -2.49 -36.47 -10.56
C PHE A 190 -2.14 -36.77 -9.11
N CYS A 191 -2.89 -36.17 -8.18
CA CYS A 191 -2.79 -36.46 -6.76
C CYS A 191 -3.30 -37.89 -6.46
N ALA A 192 -2.46 -38.70 -5.82
CA ALA A 192 -2.81 -40.06 -5.42
C ALA A 192 -3.93 -40.12 -4.35
N VAL A 193 -4.16 -39.03 -3.62
CA VAL A 193 -5.15 -38.96 -2.54
C VAL A 193 -6.49 -38.41 -3.02
N CYS A 194 -6.49 -37.29 -3.76
CA CYS A 194 -7.74 -36.62 -4.17
C CYS A 194 -8.03 -36.66 -5.68
N GLY A 195 -7.14 -37.25 -6.49
CA GLY A 195 -7.32 -37.37 -7.94
C GLY A 195 -7.19 -36.06 -8.73
N THR A 196 -6.85 -34.94 -8.08
CA THR A 196 -6.72 -33.63 -8.75
C THR A 196 -5.44 -33.57 -9.57
N LYS A 197 -5.49 -33.01 -10.79
CA LYS A 197 -4.33 -32.83 -11.67
C LYS A 197 -3.27 -31.95 -10.99
N ALA A 198 -2.00 -32.33 -11.08
CA ALA A 198 -0.92 -31.55 -10.51
C ALA A 198 -0.72 -30.22 -11.28
N PRO A 199 -0.45 -29.11 -10.58
CA PRO A 199 -0.17 -27.83 -11.21
C PRO A 199 1.22 -27.83 -11.87
N GLY A 200 1.32 -27.39 -13.13
CA GLY A 200 2.61 -27.15 -13.80
C GLY A 200 3.08 -28.20 -14.81
N ILE A 201 2.22 -29.12 -15.25
CA ILE A 201 2.51 -30.11 -16.29
C ILE A 201 1.42 -30.02 -17.37
N ASP A 202 1.74 -29.32 -18.47
CA ASP A 202 0.89 -29.20 -19.66
C ASP A 202 1.02 -30.42 -20.58
#